data_AF-A0AAP5IGG4-F1
#
_entry.id   AF-A0AAP5IGG4-F1
#
_cell.length_a   1.000
_cell.length_b   1.000
_cell.length_c   1.000
_cell.angle_alpha   90.00
_cell.angle_beta   90.00
_cell.angle_gamma   90.00
#
_symmetry.space_group_name_H-M   'P 1'
#
loop_
_entity.id
_entity.type
_entity.pdbx_description
1 polymer ?
#
loop_
_entity_poly.entity_id
_entity_poly.type
_entity_poly.pdbx_seq_one_letter_code
_entity_poly.pdbx_strand_id
1 'polypeptide(L)' 'MNFHIEISSVAEAEADSIFLRLSKVTSPAKASQRYSGLLKAIESLSQMPKRCSLARWLFQTCRGE' A
#
# COMPACT_ATOMS: atom_id res chain seq x y z
N MET A 1 -17.63 -10.10 3.70
CA MET A 1 -17.10 -9.82 2.35
C MET A 1 -15.63 -9.55 2.53
N ASN A 2 -14.80 -10.57 2.31
CA ASN A 2 -13.36 -10.51 2.57
C ASN A 2 -12.67 -10.40 1.22
N PHE A 3 -11.90 -9.33 1.01
CA PHE A 3 -11.21 -9.12 -0.25
C PHE A 3 -9.74 -9.42 -0.08
N HIS A 4 -9.21 -10.32 -0.91
CA HIS A 4 -7.78 -10.55 -0.94
C HIS A 4 -7.10 -9.40 -1.69
N ILE A 5 -6.07 -8.82 -1.07
CA ILE A 5 -5.25 -7.77 -1.69
C ILE A 5 -3.97 -8.41 -2.18
N GLU A 6 -3.75 -8.34 -3.48
CA GLU A 6 -2.47 -8.68 -4.10
C GLU A 6 -1.74 -7.37 -4.44
N ILE A 7 -0.51 -7.24 -3.93
CA ILE A 7 0.38 -6.12 -4.28
C ILE A 7 1.25 -6.60 -5.45
N SER A 8 1.30 -5.81 -6.53
CA SER A 8 2.18 -6.14 -7.66
C SER A 8 3.65 -5.90 -7.29
N SER A 9 4.55 -6.67 -7.90
CA SER A 9 5.99 -6.48 -7.71
C SER A 9 6.48 -5.07 -8.06
N VAL A 10 5.82 -4.40 -9.01
CA VAL A 10 6.09 -3.00 -9.36
C VAL A 10 5.75 -2.06 -8.19
N ALA A 11 4.60 -2.28 -7.56
CA ALA A 11 4.16 -1.48 -6.41
C ALA A 11 5.06 -1.72 -5.18
N GLU A 12 5.54 -2.95 -4.98
CA GLU A 12 6.52 -3.26 -3.93
C GLU A 12 7.84 -2.51 -4.15
N ALA A 13 8.40 -2.59 -5.37
CA ALA A 13 9.64 -1.89 -5.72
C ALA A 13 9.51 -0.37 -5.58
N GLU A 14 8.35 0.19 -5.94
CA GLU A 14 8.07 1.61 -5.76
C GLU A 14 8.00 2.00 -4.28
N ALA A 15 7.33 1.19 -3.45
CA ALA A 15 7.23 1.42 -2.01
C ALA A 15 8.62 1.41 -1.32
N ASP A 16 9.49 0.48 -1.71
CA ASP A 16 10.88 0.41 -1.23
C ASP A 16 11.70 1.65 -1.63
N SER A 17 11.57 2.08 -2.89
CA SER A 17 12.26 3.28 -3.38
C SER A 17 11.86 4.54 -2.61
N ILE A 18 10.56 4.67 -2.29
CA ILE A 18 9.98 5.77 -1.53
C ILE A 18 10.48 5.72 -0.08
N PHE A 19 10.53 4.53 0.53
CA PHE A 19 11.06 4.34 1.89
C PHE A 19 12.53 4.79 1.99
N LEU A 20 13.38 4.36 1.05
CA LEU A 20 14.79 4.75 1.01
C LEU A 20 14.95 6.27 0.86
N ARG A 21 14.14 6.91 0.01
CA ARG A 21 14.16 8.36 -0.18
C ARG A 21 13.69 9.10 1.08
N LEU A 22 12.60 8.65 1.70
CA LEU A 22 12.06 9.25 2.94
C LEU A 22 13.04 9.12 4.11
N SER A 23 13.73 7.98 4.21
CA SER A 23 14.73 7.74 5.25
C SER A 23 15.91 8.71 5.17
N LYS A 24 16.28 9.12 3.96
CA LYS A 24 17.34 10.12 3.72
C LYS A 24 16.92 11.56 4.03
N VAL A 25 15.66 11.91 3.79
CA VAL A 25 15.14 13.28 3.96
C VAL A 25 14.64 13.53 5.39
N THR A 26 14.17 12.49 6.07
CA THR A 26 13.62 12.58 7.42
C THR A 26 14.52 11.85 8.41
N SER A 27 14.04 10.76 9.01
CA SER A 27 14.84 9.81 9.77
C SER A 27 14.32 8.40 9.50
N PRO A 28 15.14 7.35 9.65
CA PRO A 28 14.69 5.97 9.46
C PRO A 28 13.46 5.63 10.31
N ALA A 29 13.41 6.08 11.56
CA ALA A 29 12.27 5.86 12.45
C ALA A 29 10.96 6.48 11.91
N LYS A 30 11.04 7.70 11.35
CA LYS A 30 9.88 8.40 10.79
C LYS A 30 9.45 7.80 9.45
N ALA A 31 10.39 7.31 8.65
CA ALA A 31 10.12 6.55 7.45
C ALA A 31 9.42 5.21 7.76
N SER A 32 9.88 4.49 8.79
CA SER A 32 9.24 3.24 9.25
C SER A 32 7.83 3.47 9.77
N GLN A 33 7.60 4.56 10.51
CA GLN A 33 6.24 4.94 10.94
C GLN A 33 5.33 5.23 9.74
N ARG A 34 5.84 5.92 8.71
CA ARG A 34 5.08 6.18 7.47
C ARG A 34 4.78 4.89 6.70
N TYR A 35 5.75 3.99 6.60
CA TYR A 35 5.60 2.71 5.91
C TYR A 35 4.56 1.81 6.59
N SER A 36 4.61 1.71 7.92
CA SER A 36 3.58 0.97 8.67
C SER A 36 2.19 1.59 8.53
N GLY A 37 2.08 2.92 8.42
CA GLY A 37 0.82 3.59 8.09
C GLY A 37 0.29 3.24 6.70
N LEU A 38 1.17 3.12 5.71
CA LEU A 38 0.82 2.68 4.36
C LEU A 38 0.28 1.24 4.36
N LEU A 39 0.96 0.31 5.04
CA LEU A 39 0.52 -1.08 5.15
C LEU A 39 -0.89 -1.19 5.76
N LYS A 40 -1.14 -0.44 6.85
CA LYS A 40 -2.48 -0.38 7.48
C LYS A 40 -3.55 0.19 6.54
N ALA A 41 -3.20 1.20 5.75
CA ALA A 41 -4.13 1.78 4.78
C ALA A 41 -4.47 0.76 3.68
N ILE A 42 -3.48 0.02 3.18
CA ILE A 42 -3.67 -1.06 2.21
C ILE A 42 -4.55 -2.15 2.83
N GLU A 43 -4.21 -2.67 4.01
CA GLU A 43 -4.99 -3.69 4.72
C GLU A 43 -6.46 -3.27 4.91
N SER A 44 -6.72 -1.98 5.21
CA SER A 44 -8.08 -1.46 5.34
C SER A 44 -8.94 -1.58 4.06
N LEU A 45 -8.31 -1.68 2.88
CA LEU A 45 -9.02 -1.87 1.61
C LEU A 45 -9.64 -3.28 1.50
N SER A 46 -9.14 -4.26 2.27
CA SER A 46 -9.70 -5.62 2.33
C SER A 46 -11.11 -5.63 2.90
N GLN A 47 -11.44 -4.63 3.73
CA GLN A 47 -12.74 -4.44 4.38
C GLN A 47 -13.63 -3.44 3.62
N MET A 48 -13.06 -2.62 2.73
CA MET A 48 -13.77 -1.54 2.02
C MET A 48 -13.29 -1.37 0.56
N PRO A 49 -13.55 -2.33 -0.33
CA PRO A 49 -13.06 -2.31 -1.71
C PRO A 49 -13.63 -1.16 -2.54
N LYS A 50 -14.76 -0.56 -2.14
CA LYS A 50 -15.36 0.58 -2.85
C LYS A 50 -14.56 1.89 -2.76
N ARG A 51 -13.55 1.96 -1.88
CA ARG A 51 -12.53 3.02 -1.94
C ARG A 51 -11.60 2.88 -3.15
N CYS A 52 -11.60 1.74 -3.83
CA CYS A 52 -10.75 1.45 -4.98
C CYS A 52 -11.24 2.01 -6.33
N SER A 53 -12.37 2.72 -6.40
CA SER A 53 -12.74 3.44 -7.62
C SER A 53 -11.67 4.46 -8.06
N LEU A 54 -10.82 4.90 -7.12
CA LEU A 54 -9.63 5.72 -7.38
C LEU A 54 -8.33 4.91 -7.62
N ALA A 55 -8.32 3.61 -7.33
CA ALA A 55 -7.10 2.79 -7.23
C ALA A 55 -6.97 1.76 -8.37
N ARG A 56 -7.61 2.01 -9.52
CA ARG A 56 -7.53 1.15 -10.72
C ARG A 56 -6.09 0.90 -11.20
N TRP A 57 -5.14 1.75 -10.78
CA TRP A 57 -3.71 1.63 -11.09
C TRP A 57 -2.89 0.87 -10.05
N LEU A 58 -3.37 0.71 -8.80
CA LEU A 58 -2.60 0.11 -7.70
C LEU A 58 -2.94 -1.37 -7.45
N PHE A 59 -4.16 -1.78 -7.75
CA PHE A 59 -4.64 -3.13 -7.45
C PHE A 59 -5.09 -3.81 -8.74
N GLN A 60 -4.34 -4.84 -9.17
CA GLN A 60 -4.63 -5.59 -10.39
C GLN A 60 -5.96 -6.37 -10.28
N THR A 61 -6.37 -6.80 -9.07
CA THR A 61 -7.64 -7.53 -8.90
C THR A 61 -8.16 -7.40 -7.47
N CYS A 62 -9.11 -6.50 -7.20
CA CYS A 62 -9.97 -6.66 -6.02
C CYS A 62 -11.06 -7.70 -6.38
N ARG A 63 -10.76 -8.99 -6.23
CA ARG A 63 -11.75 -10.06 -6.46
C ARG A 63 -12.55 -10.26 -5.17
N GLY A 64 -13.86 -10.01 -5.24
CA GLY A 64 -14.78 -10.37 -4.15
C GLY A 64 -15.19 -11.82 -4.30
N GLU A 65 -15.08 -12.58 -3.21
CA GLU A 65 -15.83 -13.83 -3.01
C GLU A 65 -17.28 -13.55 -2.64
#